data_AF-A0A353P5Y5-F1
#
_entry.id   AF-A0A353P5Y5-F1
#
_cell.length_a   1.000
_cell.length_b   1.000
_cell.length_c   1.000
_cell.angle_alpha   90.00
_cell.angle_beta   90.00
_cell.angle_gamma   90.00
#
_symmetry.space_group_name_H-M   'P 1'
#
loop_
_entity.id
_entity.type
_entity.pdbx_description
1 polymer ?
#
loop_
_entity_poly.entity_id
_entity_poly.type
_entity_poly.pdbx_seq_one_letter_code
_entity_poly.pdbx_strand_id
1 'polypeptide(L)'
;MIKKYTLLIGLLLPALISSTWAVSAAKIDAVRNKETIADTDSAVIEEFLSEVFTELFAKSDFSDAAALRTSIISKSTSANQSGQILYGPKYISAAEGELSKALKKVNALADGNRKTILTTNLLLIINDLANYETSKLALDYLGNPNVMIRYWAVNSVTNPNVVKQLNENSEDARNNFAQKLLKTAQAEQSSDILIILAQSADIKAPAVNEILTTIAQKRVDLYLSWNVSDEITDEAVLKALADRSKANTESTKTMGKYFATLYSLMIQRYVLGEQTLNEAGKTSLISAIAQSERNMTAFVPDWNANFRRAIEKGGASALLIEHDVLFGSAGAAGKLPAAIGFDYGKNADGSAITVPPVLSKPIAAK
;
A
#
# COMPACT_ATOMS: atom_id res chain seq x y z
N MET A 1 30.74 26.45 72.20
CA MET A 1 30.74 27.18 70.92
C MET A 1 30.31 26.20 69.83
N ILE A 2 29.04 26.17 69.41
CA ILE A 2 28.30 27.10 68.53
C ILE A 2 28.63 26.90 67.03
N LYS A 3 27.53 26.60 66.29
CA LYS A 3 27.26 26.51 64.83
C LYS A 3 27.42 25.11 64.21
N LYS A 4 26.35 24.32 63.94
CA LYS A 4 25.14 24.52 63.09
C LYS A 4 25.46 24.98 61.67
N TYR A 5 25.28 24.09 60.69
CA TYR A 5 24.47 24.35 59.49
C TYR A 5 23.74 23.07 59.06
N THR A 6 22.44 23.13 59.23
CA THR A 6 21.41 22.29 58.64
C THR A 6 21.34 22.60 57.14
N LEU A 7 21.34 21.59 56.27
CA LEU A 7 20.70 21.73 54.95
C LEU A 7 19.86 20.47 54.69
N LEU A 8 18.56 20.65 54.92
CA LEU A 8 17.50 19.75 54.50
C LEU A 8 17.04 20.28 53.14
N ILE A 9 17.28 19.54 52.05
CA ILE A 9 16.54 19.70 50.80
C ILE A 9 16.03 18.31 50.45
N GLY A 10 14.73 18.13 50.69
CA GLY A 10 14.01 16.95 50.25
C GLY A 10 13.98 16.88 48.74
N LEU A 11 14.23 15.70 48.22
CA LEU A 11 13.68 15.31 46.93
C LEU A 11 12.77 14.11 47.18
N LEU A 12 11.50 14.44 47.45
CA LEU A 12 10.37 13.59 47.14
C LEU A 12 10.40 13.37 45.63
N LEU A 13 11.07 12.31 45.18
CA LEU A 13 10.73 11.65 43.94
C LEU A 13 9.64 10.65 44.29
N PRO A 14 8.34 10.93 44.04
CA PRO A 14 7.49 9.82 43.66
C PRO A 14 8.13 9.30 42.38
N ALA A 15 8.79 8.14 42.46
CA ALA A 15 8.90 7.28 41.31
C ALA A 15 7.46 7.15 40.79
N LEU A 16 7.17 7.86 39.70
CA LEU A 16 6.03 7.58 38.85
C LEU A 16 6.29 6.18 38.33
N ILE A 17 5.93 5.20 39.15
CA ILE A 17 5.66 3.85 38.73
C ILE A 17 4.51 4.04 37.75
N SER A 18 4.84 4.16 36.47
CA SER A 18 3.92 3.85 35.39
C SER A 18 3.53 2.40 35.64
N SER A 19 2.46 2.22 36.41
CA SER A 19 1.82 0.94 36.60
C SER A 19 1.32 0.54 35.22
N THR A 20 2.13 -0.22 34.50
CA THR A 20 1.69 -0.96 33.33
C THR A 20 0.69 -1.97 33.88
N TRP A 21 -0.61 -1.66 33.79
CA TRP A 21 -1.64 -2.63 34.09
C TRP A 21 -1.56 -3.66 32.96
N ALA A 22 -0.87 -4.75 33.22
CA ALA A 22 -0.84 -5.87 32.29
C ALA A 22 -2.27 -6.45 32.26
N VAL A 23 -2.98 -6.21 31.16
CA VAL A 23 -4.34 -6.74 30.95
C VAL A 23 -4.28 -8.26 31.07
N SER A 24 -5.12 -8.83 31.93
CA SER A 24 -5.10 -10.27 32.20
C SER A 24 -5.62 -11.04 30.99
N ALA A 25 -4.77 -11.90 30.41
CA ALA A 25 -5.15 -12.76 29.30
C ALA A 25 -5.79 -14.09 29.73
N ALA A 26 -5.88 -14.38 31.03
CA ALA A 26 -6.24 -15.72 31.52
C ALA A 26 -7.65 -16.15 31.09
N LYS A 27 -8.64 -15.26 31.20
CA LYS A 27 -10.03 -15.58 30.83
C LYS A 27 -10.19 -15.77 29.32
N ILE A 28 -9.64 -14.86 28.51
CA ILE A 28 -9.69 -14.95 27.06
C ILE A 28 -8.97 -16.21 26.56
N ASP A 29 -7.84 -16.59 27.17
CA ASP A 29 -7.13 -17.82 26.83
C ASP A 29 -7.93 -19.07 27.20
N ALA A 30 -8.67 -19.07 28.31
CA ALA A 30 -9.59 -20.16 28.62
C ALA A 30 -10.69 -20.30 27.56
N VAL A 31 -11.27 -19.18 27.09
CA VAL A 31 -12.28 -19.19 26.02
C VAL A 31 -11.69 -19.68 24.69
N ARG A 32 -10.49 -19.23 24.32
CA ARG A 32 -9.80 -19.61 23.08
C ARG A 32 -9.46 -21.10 22.98
N ASN A 33 -9.43 -21.82 24.09
CA ASN A 33 -9.14 -23.25 24.12
C ASN A 33 -10.41 -24.12 24.02
N LYS A 34 -11.62 -23.52 24.00
CA LYS A 34 -12.88 -24.26 23.92
C LYS A 34 -13.17 -24.72 22.49
N GLU A 35 -13.80 -25.88 22.36
CA GLU A 35 -14.36 -26.38 21.10
C GLU A 35 -15.71 -25.73 20.78
N THR A 36 -16.51 -25.48 21.82
CA THR A 36 -17.82 -24.84 21.73
C THR A 36 -17.81 -23.52 22.47
N ILE A 37 -18.31 -22.46 21.83
CA ILE A 37 -18.35 -21.10 22.40
C ILE A 37 -19.78 -20.79 22.83
N ALA A 38 -19.98 -20.60 24.13
CA ALA A 38 -21.27 -20.20 24.69
C ALA A 38 -21.50 -18.68 24.55
N ASP A 39 -22.72 -18.19 24.74
CA ASP A 39 -22.98 -16.75 24.66
C ASP A 39 -22.34 -15.96 25.80
N THR A 40 -22.16 -16.58 26.97
CA THR A 40 -21.40 -16.00 28.09
C THR A 40 -19.92 -15.80 27.76
N ASP A 41 -19.38 -16.56 26.80
CA ASP A 41 -17.99 -16.40 26.33
C ASP A 41 -17.81 -15.14 25.48
N SER A 42 -18.86 -14.65 24.82
CA SER A 42 -18.82 -13.36 24.10
C SER A 42 -18.50 -12.22 25.07
N ALA A 43 -19.10 -12.21 26.27
CA ALA A 43 -18.86 -11.19 27.27
C ALA A 43 -17.40 -11.17 27.76
N VAL A 44 -16.76 -12.34 27.85
CA VAL A 44 -15.34 -12.45 28.21
C VAL A 44 -14.46 -11.86 27.12
N ILE A 45 -14.82 -12.07 25.84
CA ILE A 45 -14.10 -11.48 24.71
C ILE A 45 -14.22 -9.95 24.73
N GLU A 46 -15.44 -9.44 24.93
CA GLU A 46 -15.72 -8.00 25.02
C GLU A 46 -15.00 -7.35 26.21
N GLU A 47 -15.02 -7.98 27.39
CA GLU A 47 -14.30 -7.51 28.60
C GLU A 47 -12.80 -7.37 28.31
N PHE A 48 -12.18 -8.43 27.77
CA PHE A 48 -10.77 -8.40 27.41
C PHE A 48 -10.44 -7.27 26.42
N LEU A 49 -11.19 -7.16 25.32
CA LEU A 49 -10.93 -6.14 24.32
C LEU A 49 -11.10 -4.73 24.89
N SER A 50 -12.16 -4.49 25.67
CA SER A 50 -12.40 -3.19 26.28
C SER A 50 -11.28 -2.77 27.24
N GLU A 51 -10.76 -3.71 28.04
CA GLU A 51 -9.59 -3.47 28.89
C GLU A 51 -8.34 -3.12 28.07
N VAL A 52 -8.02 -3.90 27.02
CA VAL A 52 -6.84 -3.64 26.18
C VAL A 52 -6.95 -2.32 25.44
N PHE A 53 -8.12 -1.97 24.88
CA PHE A 53 -8.32 -0.68 24.22
C PHE A 53 -8.26 0.49 25.21
N THR A 54 -8.73 0.31 26.45
CA THR A 54 -8.60 1.32 27.51
C THR A 54 -7.13 1.58 27.84
N GLU A 55 -6.34 0.52 28.02
CA GLU A 55 -4.89 0.62 28.28
C GLU A 55 -4.15 1.22 27.06
N LEU A 56 -4.56 0.89 25.84
CA LEU A 56 -4.00 1.45 24.59
C LEU A 56 -4.18 2.97 24.55
N PHE A 57 -5.35 3.46 24.95
CA PHE A 57 -5.65 4.90 25.00
C PHE A 57 -4.83 5.68 26.02
N ALA A 58 -4.36 4.99 27.07
CA ALA A 58 -3.52 5.57 28.09
C ALA A 58 -2.06 5.71 27.61
N LYS A 59 -1.65 5.01 26.54
CA LYS A 59 -0.28 5.09 26.01
C LYS A 59 -0.03 6.41 25.30
N SER A 60 1.18 6.94 25.52
CA SER A 60 1.67 8.19 24.93
C SER A 60 2.68 7.97 23.81
N ASP A 61 3.25 6.78 23.71
CA ASP A 61 4.22 6.43 22.67
C ASP A 61 3.79 5.21 21.86
N PHE A 62 4.48 5.01 20.74
CA PHE A 62 4.15 3.99 19.76
C PHE A 62 4.63 2.59 20.16
N SER A 63 5.70 2.49 20.96
CA SER A 63 6.34 1.24 21.35
C SER A 63 5.53 0.53 22.43
N ASP A 64 5.07 1.28 23.43
CA ASP A 64 4.20 0.80 24.51
C ASP A 64 2.86 0.30 23.97
N ALA A 65 2.36 0.94 22.92
CA ALA A 65 1.15 0.52 22.24
C ALA A 65 1.34 -0.78 21.45
N ALA A 66 2.57 -1.09 21.00
CA ALA A 66 2.86 -2.27 20.18
C ALA A 66 2.55 -3.59 20.90
N ALA A 67 2.91 -3.70 22.19
CA ALA A 67 2.63 -4.91 22.98
C ALA A 67 1.12 -5.18 23.11
N LEU A 68 0.32 -4.12 23.24
CA LEU A 68 -1.14 -4.22 23.31
C LEU A 68 -1.74 -4.61 21.95
N ARG A 69 -1.22 -4.06 20.85
CA ARG A 69 -1.58 -4.50 19.49
C ARG A 69 -1.30 -5.99 19.33
N THR A 70 -0.10 -6.45 19.68
CA THR A 70 0.26 -7.88 19.62
C THR A 70 -0.69 -8.73 20.47
N SER A 71 -1.09 -8.26 21.65
CA SER A 71 -2.08 -8.94 22.47
C SER A 71 -3.41 -9.09 21.72
N ILE A 72 -3.98 -8.00 21.19
CA ILE A 72 -5.23 -8.03 20.40
C ILE A 72 -5.11 -9.00 19.22
N ILE A 73 -4.03 -8.93 18.45
CA ILE A 73 -3.90 -9.76 17.24
C ILE A 73 -3.70 -11.24 17.60
N SER A 74 -2.84 -11.54 18.58
CA SER A 74 -2.56 -12.93 19.00
C SER A 74 -3.78 -13.65 19.58
N LYS A 75 -4.75 -12.91 20.12
CA LYS A 75 -5.99 -13.47 20.66
C LYS A 75 -7.12 -13.52 19.63
N SER A 76 -6.95 -13.00 18.41
CA SER A 76 -8.01 -13.01 17.38
C SER A 76 -8.35 -14.39 16.82
N THR A 77 -7.51 -15.39 17.10
CA THR A 77 -7.69 -16.78 16.67
C THR A 77 -7.81 -17.69 17.89
N SER A 78 -8.71 -18.67 17.78
CA SER A 78 -8.84 -19.80 18.69
C SER A 78 -7.55 -20.62 18.69
N ALA A 79 -7.16 -21.13 19.86
CA ALA A 79 -6.09 -22.10 19.99
C ALA A 79 -6.54 -23.51 19.52
N ASN A 80 -7.86 -23.75 19.51
CA ASN A 80 -8.46 -24.95 18.96
C ASN A 80 -9.04 -24.69 17.55
N GLN A 81 -8.54 -25.41 16.54
CA GLN A 81 -8.96 -25.24 15.15
C GLN A 81 -10.45 -25.52 14.94
N SER A 82 -11.05 -26.50 15.63
CA SER A 82 -12.48 -26.80 15.53
C SER A 82 -13.34 -25.68 16.11
N GLY A 83 -12.86 -25.02 17.17
CA GLY A 83 -13.52 -23.87 17.80
C GLY A 83 -13.41 -22.56 17.01
N GLN A 84 -12.49 -22.46 16.05
CA GLN A 84 -12.24 -21.22 15.30
C GLN A 84 -13.47 -20.71 14.56
N ILE A 85 -14.28 -21.60 14.00
CA ILE A 85 -15.48 -21.25 13.23
C ILE A 85 -16.49 -20.47 14.10
N LEU A 86 -16.56 -20.76 15.39
CA LEU A 86 -17.45 -20.10 16.33
C LEU A 86 -16.78 -18.90 17.02
N TYR A 87 -15.50 -19.03 17.37
CA TYR A 87 -14.75 -17.99 18.09
C TYR A 87 -14.46 -16.77 17.22
N GLY A 88 -13.94 -16.98 16.01
CA GLY A 88 -13.47 -15.91 15.12
C GLY A 88 -14.53 -14.83 14.86
N PRO A 89 -15.76 -15.18 14.44
CA PRO A 89 -16.81 -14.19 14.21
C PRO A 89 -17.18 -13.39 15.47
N LYS A 90 -17.28 -14.03 16.64
CA LYS A 90 -17.55 -13.35 17.92
C LYS A 90 -16.42 -12.37 18.28
N TYR A 91 -15.16 -12.77 18.08
CA TYR A 91 -14.01 -11.91 18.31
C TYR A 91 -13.99 -10.69 17.39
N ILE A 92 -14.17 -10.90 16.09
CA ILE A 92 -14.19 -9.82 15.11
C ILE A 92 -15.32 -8.84 15.40
N SER A 93 -16.52 -9.33 15.73
CA SER A 93 -17.65 -8.46 16.09
C SER A 93 -17.35 -7.59 17.32
N ALA A 94 -16.75 -8.17 18.36
CA ALA A 94 -16.36 -7.41 19.56
C ALA A 94 -15.24 -6.41 19.25
N ALA A 95 -14.25 -6.81 18.46
CA ALA A 95 -13.13 -5.95 18.05
C ALA A 95 -13.59 -4.78 17.19
N GLU A 96 -14.51 -5.00 16.24
CA GLU A 96 -15.13 -3.93 15.44
C GLU A 96 -15.85 -2.92 16.34
N GLY A 97 -16.60 -3.41 17.34
CA GLY A 97 -17.28 -2.57 18.32
C GLY A 97 -16.33 -1.67 19.10
N GLU A 98 -15.26 -2.24 19.66
CA GLU A 98 -14.26 -1.46 20.41
C GLU A 98 -13.42 -0.54 19.52
N LEU A 99 -13.04 -0.97 18.31
CA LEU A 99 -12.36 -0.12 17.31
C LEU A 99 -13.21 1.08 16.92
N SER A 100 -14.51 0.89 16.69
CA SER A 100 -15.43 1.98 16.36
C SER A 100 -15.54 3.00 17.50
N LYS A 101 -15.69 2.53 18.75
CA LYS A 101 -15.69 3.39 19.95
C LYS A 101 -14.37 4.13 20.09
N ALA A 102 -13.24 3.43 19.91
CA ALA A 102 -11.90 3.97 19.98
C ALA A 102 -11.70 5.09 18.94
N LEU A 103 -11.98 4.82 17.65
CA LEU A 103 -11.82 5.82 16.60
C LEU A 103 -12.67 7.08 16.85
N LYS A 104 -13.93 6.91 17.30
CA LYS A 104 -14.78 8.04 17.70
C LYS A 104 -14.13 8.88 18.81
N LYS A 105 -13.57 8.23 19.83
CA LYS A 105 -12.88 8.91 20.94
C LYS A 105 -11.59 9.61 20.49
N VAL A 106 -10.78 8.99 19.62
CA VAL A 106 -9.58 9.63 19.05
C VAL A 106 -9.94 10.85 18.20
N ASN A 107 -11.01 10.76 17.40
CA ASN A 107 -11.43 11.87 16.54
C ASN A 107 -11.87 13.11 17.32
N ALA A 108 -12.38 12.93 18.54
CA ALA A 108 -12.72 14.02 19.45
C ALA A 108 -11.49 14.68 20.13
N LEU A 109 -10.29 14.11 19.99
CA LEU A 109 -9.07 14.74 20.51
C LEU A 109 -8.68 15.94 19.65
N ALA A 110 -8.04 16.92 20.32
CA ALA A 110 -7.36 18.01 19.64
C ALA A 110 -6.30 17.46 18.68
N ASP A 111 -6.11 18.17 17.57
CA ASP A 111 -5.10 17.79 16.59
C ASP A 111 -3.69 17.90 17.20
N GLY A 112 -2.85 16.92 16.89
CA GLY A 112 -1.49 16.83 17.42
C GLY A 112 -0.96 15.40 17.44
N ASN A 113 0.27 15.26 17.93
CA ASN A 113 1.01 14.00 17.89
C ASN A 113 0.25 12.83 18.55
N ARG A 114 -0.42 13.08 19.69
CA ARG A 114 -1.19 12.03 20.38
C ARG A 114 -2.32 11.47 19.52
N LYS A 115 -3.07 12.32 18.83
CA LYS A 115 -4.14 11.91 17.90
C LYS A 115 -3.54 11.07 16.77
N THR A 116 -2.44 11.54 16.16
CA THR A 116 -1.75 10.79 15.11
C THR A 116 -1.28 9.41 15.56
N ILE A 117 -0.61 9.31 16.72
CA ILE A 117 -0.13 8.03 17.26
C ILE A 117 -1.31 7.09 17.50
N LEU A 118 -2.36 7.54 18.18
CA LEU A 118 -3.51 6.68 18.48
C LEU A 118 -4.27 6.25 17.21
N THR A 119 -4.54 7.17 16.28
CA THR A 119 -5.17 6.81 15.00
C THR A 119 -4.34 5.78 14.23
N THR A 120 -3.02 5.99 14.14
CA THR A 120 -2.12 5.07 13.44
C THR A 120 -2.13 3.68 14.09
N ASN A 121 -2.11 3.63 15.43
CA ASN A 121 -2.22 2.37 16.18
C ASN A 121 -3.51 1.61 15.91
N LEU A 122 -4.64 2.31 15.84
CA LEU A 122 -5.93 1.70 15.55
C LEU A 122 -6.01 1.19 14.10
N LEU A 123 -5.44 1.92 13.14
CA LEU A 123 -5.35 1.46 11.75
C LEU A 123 -4.41 0.25 11.60
N LEU A 124 -3.32 0.18 12.36
CA LEU A 124 -2.47 -1.00 12.44
C LEU A 124 -3.24 -2.22 12.94
N ILE A 125 -4.04 -2.07 14.00
CA ILE A 125 -4.90 -3.16 14.48
C ILE A 125 -5.89 -3.59 13.39
N ILE A 126 -6.53 -2.64 12.70
CA ILE A 126 -7.45 -2.96 11.59
C ILE A 126 -6.73 -3.73 10.48
N ASN A 127 -5.55 -3.28 10.07
CA ASN A 127 -4.74 -3.95 9.07
C ASN A 127 -4.38 -5.39 9.49
N ASP A 128 -3.94 -5.56 10.73
CA ASP A 128 -3.43 -6.85 11.23
C ASP A 128 -4.56 -7.84 11.55
N LEU A 129 -5.76 -7.35 11.87
CA LEU A 129 -6.97 -8.20 11.93
C LEU A 129 -7.38 -8.71 10.55
N ALA A 130 -7.00 -7.98 9.49
CA ALA A 130 -7.12 -8.40 8.09
C ALA A 130 -8.54 -8.89 7.72
N ASN A 131 -9.56 -8.24 8.29
CA ASN A 131 -10.96 -8.62 8.16
C ASN A 131 -11.78 -7.54 7.45
N TYR A 132 -12.66 -7.97 6.52
CA TYR A 132 -13.48 -7.07 5.72
C TYR A 132 -14.31 -6.09 6.58
N GLU A 133 -15.00 -6.57 7.62
CA GLU A 133 -15.89 -5.72 8.43
C GLU A 133 -15.10 -4.61 9.13
N THR A 134 -13.98 -4.96 9.77
CA THR A 134 -13.12 -3.98 10.45
C THR A 134 -12.46 -3.00 9.47
N SER A 135 -12.13 -3.43 8.25
CA SER A 135 -11.48 -2.59 7.24
C SER A 135 -12.35 -1.42 6.79
N LYS A 136 -13.69 -1.54 6.88
CA LYS A 136 -14.61 -0.43 6.56
C LYS A 136 -14.34 0.81 7.41
N LEU A 137 -13.86 0.64 8.65
CA LEU A 137 -13.52 1.75 9.54
C LEU A 137 -12.34 2.57 9.03
N ALA A 138 -11.43 1.98 8.24
CA ALA A 138 -10.28 2.67 7.67
C ALA A 138 -10.65 3.57 6.47
N LEU A 139 -11.81 3.33 5.84
CA LEU A 139 -12.25 4.08 4.66
C LEU A 139 -12.38 5.59 4.89
N ASP A 140 -12.68 6.00 6.12
CA ASP A 140 -12.84 7.42 6.48
C ASP A 140 -11.49 8.13 6.67
N TYR A 141 -10.38 7.38 6.71
CA TYR A 141 -9.03 7.90 6.92
C TYR A 141 -8.20 7.98 5.63
N LEU A 142 -8.74 7.50 4.51
CA LEU A 142 -8.07 7.52 3.20
C LEU A 142 -7.75 8.94 2.70
N GLY A 143 -8.50 9.95 3.15
CA GLY A 143 -8.30 11.37 2.82
C GLY A 143 -7.63 12.18 3.93
N ASN A 144 -7.05 11.55 4.95
CA ASN A 144 -6.49 12.26 6.10
C ASN A 144 -5.30 13.16 5.69
N PRO A 145 -5.13 14.37 6.25
CA PRO A 145 -3.98 15.22 5.92
C PRO A 145 -2.62 14.60 6.28
N ASN A 146 -2.56 13.72 7.29
CA ASN A 146 -1.33 13.07 7.70
C ASN A 146 -1.01 11.85 6.82
N VAL A 147 0.19 11.86 6.22
CA VAL A 147 0.67 10.81 5.29
C VAL A 147 0.70 9.41 5.95
N MET A 148 1.16 9.30 7.20
CA MET A 148 1.23 8.02 7.91
C MET A 148 -0.16 7.43 8.15
N ILE A 149 -1.15 8.27 8.50
CA ILE A 149 -2.54 7.83 8.66
C ILE A 149 -3.10 7.34 7.32
N ARG A 150 -2.88 8.08 6.22
CA ARG A 150 -3.32 7.61 4.89
C ARG A 150 -2.65 6.31 4.49
N TYR A 151 -1.34 6.18 4.72
CA TYR A 151 -0.57 4.96 4.43
C TYR A 151 -1.22 3.73 5.09
N TRP A 152 -1.50 3.79 6.39
CA TRP A 152 -2.12 2.67 7.10
C TRP A 152 -3.60 2.48 6.76
N ALA A 153 -4.32 3.54 6.42
CA ALA A 153 -5.69 3.44 5.94
C ALA A 153 -5.76 2.70 4.61
N VAL A 154 -4.87 3.01 3.66
CA VAL A 154 -4.79 2.29 2.38
C VAL A 154 -4.40 0.82 2.62
N ASN A 155 -3.34 0.55 3.40
CA ASN A 155 -2.94 -0.83 3.74
C ASN A 155 -4.11 -1.66 4.29
N SER A 156 -4.88 -1.07 5.20
CA SER A 156 -6.02 -1.75 5.83
C SER A 156 -7.07 -2.24 4.83
N VAL A 157 -7.28 -1.49 3.74
CA VAL A 157 -8.33 -1.78 2.76
C VAL A 157 -7.81 -2.50 1.50
N THR A 158 -6.50 -2.46 1.26
CA THR A 158 -5.83 -3.23 0.19
C THR A 158 -5.15 -4.49 0.70
N ASN A 159 -5.26 -4.81 1.99
CA ASN A 159 -4.73 -6.03 2.58
C ASN A 159 -5.22 -7.27 1.79
N PRO A 160 -4.35 -8.21 1.39
CA PRO A 160 -4.74 -9.36 0.57
C PRO A 160 -5.89 -10.20 1.13
N ASN A 161 -5.94 -10.39 2.45
CA ASN A 161 -7.03 -11.14 3.09
C ASN A 161 -8.35 -10.36 3.08
N VAL A 162 -8.28 -9.04 3.21
CA VAL A 162 -9.45 -8.14 3.08
C VAL A 162 -9.93 -8.16 1.64
N VAL A 163 -9.05 -8.02 0.64
CA VAL A 163 -9.40 -8.08 -0.78
C VAL A 163 -10.04 -9.41 -1.13
N LYS A 164 -9.53 -10.53 -0.61
CA LYS A 164 -10.15 -11.85 -0.78
C LYS A 164 -11.60 -11.89 -0.25
N GLN A 165 -11.82 -11.48 1.00
CA GLN A 165 -13.16 -11.44 1.61
C GLN A 165 -14.10 -10.47 0.89
N LEU A 166 -13.59 -9.29 0.50
CA LEU A 166 -14.33 -8.29 -0.27
C LEU A 166 -14.76 -8.84 -1.63
N ASN A 167 -13.92 -9.65 -2.27
CA ASN A 167 -14.24 -10.32 -3.54
C ASN A 167 -15.31 -11.40 -3.43
N GLU A 168 -15.49 -11.97 -2.24
CA GLU A 168 -16.55 -12.93 -1.91
C GLU A 168 -17.85 -12.22 -1.46
N ASN A 169 -17.80 -10.89 -1.26
CA ASN A 169 -18.93 -10.07 -0.83
C ASN A 169 -19.79 -9.55 -2.00
N SER A 170 -20.71 -8.61 -1.73
CA SER A 170 -21.55 -8.01 -2.76
C SER A 170 -20.77 -7.14 -3.74
N GLU A 171 -21.33 -6.98 -4.94
CA GLU A 171 -20.76 -6.06 -5.94
C GLU A 171 -20.74 -4.61 -5.45
N ASP A 172 -21.79 -4.18 -4.73
CA ASP A 172 -21.88 -2.85 -4.14
C ASP A 172 -20.74 -2.59 -3.14
N ALA A 173 -20.39 -3.58 -2.32
CA ALA A 173 -19.28 -3.47 -1.37
C ALA A 173 -17.95 -3.27 -2.11
N ARG A 174 -17.68 -4.09 -3.15
CA ARG A 174 -16.47 -3.94 -3.98
C ARG A 174 -16.40 -2.57 -4.65
N ASN A 175 -17.51 -2.12 -5.22
CA ASN A 175 -17.60 -0.83 -5.89
C ASN A 175 -17.41 0.32 -4.91
N ASN A 176 -17.95 0.25 -3.69
CA ASN A 176 -17.75 1.27 -2.67
C ASN A 176 -16.27 1.44 -2.31
N PHE A 177 -15.57 0.33 -2.03
CA PHE A 177 -14.14 0.34 -1.73
C PHE A 177 -13.33 0.92 -2.89
N ALA A 178 -13.55 0.40 -4.11
CA ALA A 178 -12.82 0.84 -5.29
C ALA A 178 -13.05 2.33 -5.61
N GLN A 179 -14.27 2.84 -5.43
CA GLN A 179 -14.57 4.26 -5.64
C GLN A 179 -13.88 5.17 -4.62
N LYS A 180 -13.80 4.77 -3.35
CA LYS A 180 -13.05 5.52 -2.34
C LYS A 180 -11.55 5.50 -2.64
N LEU A 181 -11.01 4.35 -3.02
CA LEU A 181 -9.60 4.21 -3.43
C LEU A 181 -9.26 5.01 -4.68
N LEU A 182 -10.18 5.11 -5.65
CA LEU A 182 -10.01 5.96 -6.83
C LEU A 182 -9.85 7.44 -6.45
N LYS A 183 -10.71 7.95 -5.57
CA LYS A 183 -10.58 9.33 -5.07
C LYS A 183 -9.24 9.55 -4.37
N THR A 184 -8.80 8.57 -3.58
CA THR A 184 -7.47 8.60 -2.95
C THR A 184 -6.36 8.63 -4.00
N ALA A 185 -6.40 7.75 -4.99
CA ALA A 185 -5.42 7.69 -6.06
C ALA A 185 -5.35 9.01 -6.83
N GLN A 186 -6.48 9.66 -7.12
CA GLN A 186 -6.51 10.97 -7.80
C GLN A 186 -5.81 12.07 -6.99
N ALA A 187 -5.99 12.10 -5.67
CA ALA A 187 -5.43 13.13 -4.80
C ALA A 187 -3.98 12.86 -4.34
N GLU A 188 -3.57 11.59 -4.28
CA GLU A 188 -2.30 11.20 -3.66
C GLU A 188 -1.07 11.58 -4.50
N GLN A 189 0.02 11.91 -3.80
CA GLN A 189 1.32 12.28 -4.35
C GLN A 189 2.48 11.46 -3.76
N SER A 190 2.26 10.80 -2.62
CA SER A 190 3.27 9.96 -1.98
C SER A 190 3.48 8.66 -2.76
N SER A 191 4.69 8.45 -3.26
CA SER A 191 5.14 7.21 -3.91
C SER A 191 4.82 5.95 -3.10
N ASP A 192 5.08 5.96 -1.79
CA ASP A 192 4.81 4.81 -0.91
C ASP A 192 3.32 4.45 -0.87
N ILE A 193 2.44 5.44 -0.87
CA ILE A 193 1.00 5.20 -0.86
C ILE A 193 0.52 4.74 -2.24
N LEU A 194 1.10 5.28 -3.32
CA LEU A 194 0.81 4.83 -4.69
C LEU A 194 1.19 3.36 -4.90
N ILE A 195 2.30 2.88 -4.30
CA ILE A 195 2.69 1.45 -4.30
C ILE A 195 1.58 0.60 -3.68
N ILE A 196 1.06 1.01 -2.52
CA ILE A 196 0.03 0.23 -1.82
C ILE A 196 -1.30 0.30 -2.57
N LEU A 197 -1.66 1.46 -3.12
CA LEU A 197 -2.84 1.59 -3.97
C LEU A 197 -2.78 0.69 -5.20
N ALA A 198 -1.59 0.46 -5.77
CA ALA A 198 -1.41 -0.48 -6.89
C ALA A 198 -1.77 -1.93 -6.50
N GLN A 199 -1.67 -2.30 -5.22
CA GLN A 199 -2.09 -3.62 -4.72
C GLN A 199 -3.62 -3.82 -4.78
N SER A 200 -4.41 -2.76 -5.01
CA SER A 200 -5.85 -2.88 -5.26
C SER A 200 -6.21 -3.62 -6.57
N ALA A 201 -5.22 -3.96 -7.41
CA ALA A 201 -5.40 -4.66 -8.69
C ALA A 201 -6.30 -5.91 -8.61
N ASP A 202 -6.25 -6.63 -7.48
CA ASP A 202 -7.00 -7.86 -7.24
C ASP A 202 -8.46 -7.63 -6.84
N ILE A 203 -8.87 -6.39 -6.55
CA ILE A 203 -10.28 -6.08 -6.28
C ILE A 203 -11.08 -6.26 -7.58
N LYS A 204 -12.14 -7.07 -7.53
CA LYS A 204 -13.04 -7.37 -8.66
C LYS A 204 -14.08 -6.26 -8.86
N ALA A 205 -13.60 -5.03 -9.07
CA ALA A 205 -14.41 -3.85 -9.39
C ALA A 205 -13.88 -3.16 -10.66
N PRO A 206 -14.75 -2.62 -11.54
CA PRO A 206 -14.32 -1.92 -12.75
C PRO A 206 -13.42 -0.71 -12.49
N ALA A 207 -13.69 0.05 -11.42
CA ALA A 207 -12.96 1.26 -11.05
C ALA A 207 -11.45 1.04 -10.79
N VAL A 208 -11.03 -0.21 -10.53
CA VAL A 208 -9.61 -0.57 -10.39
C VAL A 208 -8.81 -0.26 -11.64
N ASN A 209 -9.42 -0.36 -12.83
CA ASN A 209 -8.74 0.02 -14.06
C ASN A 209 -8.36 1.51 -14.02
N GLU A 210 -9.27 2.37 -13.58
CA GLU A 210 -9.04 3.81 -13.47
C GLU A 210 -8.05 4.16 -12.34
N ILE A 211 -8.05 3.41 -11.24
CA ILE A 211 -7.03 3.55 -10.18
C ILE A 211 -5.63 3.36 -10.78
N LEU A 212 -5.41 2.23 -11.46
CA LEU A 212 -4.09 1.88 -11.99
C LEU A 212 -3.65 2.84 -13.11
N THR A 213 -4.55 3.24 -14.01
CA THR A 213 -4.20 4.22 -15.06
C THR A 213 -3.94 5.60 -14.48
N THR A 214 -4.64 6.01 -13.42
CA THR A 214 -4.38 7.28 -12.71
C THR A 214 -2.99 7.28 -12.10
N ILE A 215 -2.61 6.19 -11.40
CA ILE A 215 -1.28 6.07 -10.80
C ILE A 215 -0.22 6.06 -11.90
N ALA A 216 -0.39 5.26 -12.95
CA ALA A 216 0.54 5.20 -14.07
C ALA A 216 0.71 6.56 -14.76
N GLN A 217 -0.38 7.32 -14.96
CA GLN A 217 -0.31 8.66 -15.55
C GLN A 217 0.49 9.62 -14.68
N LYS A 218 0.29 9.64 -13.36
CA LYS A 218 1.10 10.48 -12.45
C LYS A 218 2.59 10.16 -12.58
N ARG A 219 2.93 8.87 -12.67
CA ARG A 219 4.32 8.44 -12.86
C ARG A 219 4.85 8.88 -14.22
N VAL A 220 4.08 8.71 -15.30
CA VAL A 220 4.40 9.23 -16.65
C VAL A 220 4.68 10.74 -16.61
N ASP A 221 3.85 11.52 -15.94
CA ASP A 221 4.02 12.97 -15.82
C ASP A 221 5.32 13.34 -15.05
N LEU A 222 5.66 12.58 -14.01
CA LEU A 222 6.95 12.73 -13.30
C LEU A 222 8.14 12.41 -14.21
N TYR A 223 8.05 11.38 -15.06
CA TYR A 223 9.11 11.08 -16.04
C TYR A 223 9.26 12.23 -17.03
N LEU A 224 8.17 12.66 -17.67
CA LEU A 224 8.19 13.72 -18.68
C LEU A 224 8.69 15.07 -18.14
N SER A 225 8.54 15.31 -16.83
CA SER A 225 9.05 16.50 -16.14
C SER A 225 10.41 16.29 -15.44
N TRP A 226 11.06 15.14 -15.63
CA TRP A 226 12.32 14.76 -14.97
C TRP A 226 12.30 14.71 -13.43
N ASN A 227 11.12 14.67 -12.80
CA ASN A 227 10.94 14.77 -11.35
C ASN A 227 10.80 13.42 -10.61
N VAL A 228 11.04 12.29 -11.28
CA VAL A 228 11.06 10.98 -10.59
C VAL A 228 12.19 10.94 -9.56
N SER A 229 11.86 10.57 -8.33
CA SER A 229 12.80 10.44 -7.20
C SER A 229 13.04 9.00 -6.74
N ASP A 230 12.17 8.07 -7.14
CA ASP A 230 12.22 6.65 -6.77
C ASP A 230 11.67 5.80 -7.92
N GLU A 231 12.34 4.72 -8.28
CA GLU A 231 11.88 3.81 -9.34
C GLU A 231 11.14 2.58 -8.79
N ILE A 232 11.17 2.36 -7.48
CA ILE A 232 10.49 1.24 -6.81
C ILE A 232 8.98 1.31 -7.04
N THR A 233 8.41 2.51 -7.04
CA THR A 233 6.99 2.72 -7.35
C THR A 233 6.63 2.19 -8.72
N ASP A 234 7.51 2.37 -9.71
CA ASP A 234 7.23 2.00 -11.08
C ASP A 234 7.20 0.48 -11.26
N GLU A 235 8.06 -0.26 -10.55
CA GLU A 235 8.00 -1.74 -10.56
C GLU A 235 6.64 -2.24 -10.04
N ALA A 236 6.17 -1.70 -8.92
CA ALA A 236 4.90 -2.08 -8.32
C ALA A 236 3.72 -1.76 -9.26
N VAL A 237 3.74 -0.58 -9.89
CA VAL A 237 2.70 -0.16 -10.85
C VAL A 237 2.72 -1.03 -12.11
N LEU A 238 3.90 -1.29 -12.68
CA LEU A 238 4.03 -2.15 -13.86
C LEU A 238 3.56 -3.58 -13.59
N LYS A 239 3.89 -4.13 -12.41
CA LYS A 239 3.36 -5.43 -11.98
C LYS A 239 1.83 -5.39 -11.87
N ALA A 240 1.27 -4.39 -11.21
CA ALA A 240 -0.18 -4.26 -11.03
C ALA A 240 -0.92 -4.13 -12.38
N LEU A 241 -0.39 -3.36 -13.33
CA LEU A 241 -0.92 -3.26 -14.69
C LEU A 241 -0.90 -4.62 -15.42
N ALA A 242 0.21 -5.35 -15.32
CA ALA A 242 0.36 -6.68 -15.93
C ALA A 242 -0.51 -7.76 -15.29
N ASP A 243 -0.77 -7.68 -13.98
CA ASP A 243 -1.70 -8.58 -13.31
C ASP A 243 -3.15 -8.24 -13.67
N ARG A 244 -3.50 -6.95 -13.72
CA ARG A 244 -4.84 -6.50 -14.08
C ARG A 244 -5.20 -6.75 -15.55
N SER A 245 -4.21 -6.78 -16.45
CA SER A 245 -4.43 -7.06 -17.88
C SER A 245 -5.07 -8.42 -18.14
N LYS A 246 -4.95 -9.37 -17.19
CA LYS A 246 -5.49 -10.73 -17.25
C LYS A 246 -7.00 -10.79 -16.96
N ALA A 247 -7.61 -9.70 -16.49
CA ALA A 247 -9.02 -9.68 -16.08
C ALA A 247 -9.99 -9.78 -17.26
N ASN A 248 -9.73 -9.08 -18.36
CA ASN A 248 -10.49 -9.13 -19.61
C ASN A 248 -9.74 -8.40 -20.75
N THR A 249 -10.18 -8.62 -22.00
CA THR A 249 -9.53 -8.07 -23.21
C THR A 249 -9.43 -6.54 -23.25
N GLU A 250 -10.47 -5.84 -22.79
CA GLU A 250 -10.45 -4.37 -22.73
C GLU A 250 -9.38 -3.87 -21.75
N SER A 251 -9.30 -4.52 -20.58
CA SER A 251 -8.25 -4.28 -19.59
C SER A 251 -6.88 -4.62 -20.17
N THR A 252 -6.74 -5.69 -20.98
CA THR A 252 -5.48 -6.03 -21.64
C THR A 252 -4.93 -4.87 -22.49
N LYS A 253 -5.77 -4.27 -23.33
CA LYS A 253 -5.37 -3.15 -24.20
C LYS A 253 -5.00 -1.91 -23.39
N THR A 254 -5.88 -1.51 -22.48
CA THR A 254 -5.69 -0.28 -21.68
C THR A 254 -4.48 -0.42 -20.75
N MET A 255 -4.40 -1.51 -19.98
CA MET A 255 -3.26 -1.74 -19.09
C MET A 255 -1.96 -1.88 -19.88
N GLY A 256 -1.99 -2.56 -21.02
CA GLY A 256 -0.83 -2.72 -21.89
C GLY A 256 -0.31 -1.39 -22.46
N LYS A 257 -1.21 -0.47 -22.85
CA LYS A 257 -0.82 0.88 -23.28
C LYS A 257 -0.11 1.66 -22.18
N TYR A 258 -0.66 1.68 -20.97
CA TYR A 258 -0.05 2.37 -19.82
C TYR A 258 1.26 1.70 -19.38
N PHE A 259 1.30 0.36 -19.38
CA PHE A 259 2.50 -0.41 -19.09
C PHE A 259 3.61 -0.07 -20.08
N ALA A 260 3.32 -0.08 -21.38
CA ALA A 260 4.27 0.23 -22.43
C ALA A 260 4.78 1.67 -22.35
N THR A 261 3.88 2.62 -22.05
CA THR A 261 4.21 4.05 -21.92
C THR A 261 5.15 4.30 -20.74
N LEU A 262 4.78 3.83 -19.55
CA LEU A 262 5.59 4.01 -18.34
C LEU A 262 6.94 3.30 -18.46
N TYR A 263 6.94 2.05 -18.92
CA TYR A 263 8.18 1.28 -19.00
C TYR A 263 9.14 1.81 -20.07
N SER A 264 8.61 2.29 -21.20
CA SER A 264 9.41 3.00 -22.20
C SER A 264 10.11 4.22 -21.60
N LEU A 265 9.39 5.05 -20.83
CA LEU A 265 9.97 6.25 -20.21
C LEU A 265 11.04 5.92 -19.17
N MET A 266 10.92 4.82 -18.42
CA MET A 266 11.98 4.32 -17.54
C MET A 266 13.27 4.03 -18.30
N ILE A 267 13.15 3.33 -19.44
CA ILE A 267 14.29 2.99 -20.29
C ILE A 267 14.90 4.25 -20.92
N GLN A 268 14.06 5.16 -21.44
CA GLN A 268 14.52 6.43 -22.00
C GLN A 268 15.25 7.28 -20.96
N ARG A 269 14.79 7.31 -19.70
CA ARG A 269 15.46 8.00 -18.59
C ARG A 269 16.85 7.43 -18.35
N TYR A 270 17.02 6.11 -18.38
CA TYR A 270 18.34 5.49 -18.27
C TYR A 270 19.25 5.86 -19.45
N VAL A 271 18.73 5.80 -20.69
CA VAL A 271 19.49 6.10 -21.91
C VAL A 271 19.92 7.57 -21.98
N LEU A 272 19.05 8.50 -21.59
CA LEU A 272 19.30 9.95 -21.68
C LEU A 272 19.95 10.54 -20.42
N GLY A 273 19.84 9.84 -19.28
CA GLY A 273 20.22 10.34 -17.97
C GLY A 273 21.70 10.20 -17.63
N GLU A 274 22.59 9.91 -18.59
CA GLU A 274 24.01 9.66 -18.34
C GLU A 274 24.69 10.80 -17.54
N GLN A 275 24.28 12.05 -17.80
CA GLN A 275 24.82 13.26 -17.15
C GLN A 275 24.03 13.74 -15.94
N THR A 276 22.82 13.20 -15.69
CA THR A 276 21.94 13.67 -14.60
C THR A 276 21.70 12.63 -13.51
N LEU A 277 21.84 11.35 -13.83
CA LEU A 277 21.73 10.27 -12.86
C LEU A 277 23.09 10.02 -12.22
N ASN A 278 23.12 10.00 -10.88
CA ASN A 278 24.26 9.47 -10.16
C ASN A 278 24.28 7.92 -10.26
N GLU A 279 25.39 7.30 -9.84
CA GLU A 279 25.57 5.84 -9.94
C GLU A 279 24.50 5.04 -9.18
N ALA A 280 24.03 5.57 -8.05
CA ALA A 280 22.93 4.96 -7.29
C ALA A 280 21.63 4.96 -8.11
N GLY A 281 21.24 6.09 -8.70
CA GLY A 281 20.06 6.22 -9.56
C GLY A 281 20.15 5.35 -10.82
N LYS A 282 21.33 5.26 -11.45
CA LYS A 282 21.57 4.32 -12.56
C LYS A 282 21.35 2.87 -12.12
N THR A 283 21.90 2.48 -10.98
CA THR A 283 21.76 1.11 -10.45
C THR A 283 20.31 0.78 -10.11
N SER A 284 19.58 1.71 -9.48
CA SER A 284 18.15 1.56 -9.19
C SER A 284 17.33 1.40 -10.47
N LEU A 285 17.57 2.23 -11.50
CA LEU A 285 16.90 2.13 -12.79
C LEU A 285 17.18 0.80 -13.49
N ILE A 286 18.44 0.33 -13.52
CA ILE A 286 18.79 -0.98 -14.11
C ILE A 286 18.01 -2.09 -13.39
N SER A 287 17.98 -2.05 -12.06
CA SER A 287 17.25 -3.03 -11.26
C SER A 287 15.75 -3.01 -11.56
N ALA A 288 15.13 -1.82 -11.55
CA ALA A 288 13.71 -1.66 -11.84
C ALA A 288 13.37 -2.09 -13.28
N ILE A 289 14.22 -1.78 -14.26
CA ILE A 289 14.06 -2.22 -15.64
C ILE A 289 14.12 -3.74 -15.73
N ALA A 290 15.15 -4.37 -15.15
CA ALA A 290 15.31 -5.82 -15.20
C ALA A 290 14.18 -6.56 -14.47
N GLN A 291 13.74 -6.05 -13.31
CA GLN A 291 12.64 -6.65 -12.55
C GLN A 291 11.28 -6.47 -13.23
N SER A 292 11.06 -5.35 -13.92
CA SER A 292 9.81 -5.11 -14.65
C SER A 292 9.68 -5.94 -15.92
N GLU A 293 10.81 -6.36 -16.51
CA GLU A 293 10.84 -7.12 -17.76
C GLU A 293 10.06 -8.44 -17.66
N ARG A 294 10.06 -9.08 -16.48
CA ARG A 294 9.32 -10.35 -16.26
C ARG A 294 7.81 -10.22 -16.45
N ASN A 295 7.28 -9.01 -16.28
CA ASN A 295 5.85 -8.72 -16.43
C ASN A 295 5.44 -8.60 -17.90
N MET A 296 6.40 -8.54 -18.83
CA MET A 296 6.15 -8.40 -20.27
C MET A 296 5.38 -9.58 -20.87
N THR A 297 5.54 -10.77 -20.31
CA THR A 297 4.89 -12.00 -20.79
C THR A 297 3.37 -11.97 -20.67
N ALA A 298 2.83 -11.03 -19.87
CA ALA A 298 1.40 -10.75 -19.84
C ALA A 298 0.86 -10.13 -21.14
N PHE A 299 1.73 -9.56 -21.98
CA PHE A 299 1.37 -8.88 -23.23
C PHE A 299 2.06 -9.48 -24.45
N VAL A 300 3.29 -9.96 -24.30
CA VAL A 300 4.09 -10.59 -25.34
C VAL A 300 4.63 -11.93 -24.81
N PRO A 301 3.88 -13.04 -24.96
CA PRO A 301 4.22 -14.33 -24.34
C PRO A 301 5.61 -14.86 -24.71
N ASP A 302 6.05 -14.65 -25.95
CA ASP A 302 7.35 -15.10 -26.46
C ASP A 302 8.50 -14.10 -26.22
N TRP A 303 8.34 -13.15 -25.28
CA TRP A 303 9.39 -12.20 -24.95
C TRP A 303 10.56 -12.87 -24.19
N ASN A 304 11.75 -12.88 -24.81
CA ASN A 304 12.91 -13.62 -24.32
C ASN A 304 13.82 -12.84 -23.34
N ALA A 305 13.30 -11.82 -22.67
CA ALA A 305 13.99 -11.00 -21.67
C ALA A 305 15.43 -10.56 -22.07
N ASN A 306 15.52 -9.49 -22.85
CA ASN A 306 16.77 -9.02 -23.44
C ASN A 306 17.31 -7.72 -22.82
N PHE A 307 16.52 -6.97 -22.05
CA PHE A 307 16.94 -5.65 -21.57
C PHE A 307 18.12 -5.69 -20.62
N ARG A 308 18.10 -6.60 -19.64
CA ARG A 308 19.25 -6.79 -18.74
C ARG A 308 20.53 -7.11 -19.52
N ARG A 309 20.44 -7.99 -20.50
CA ARG A 309 21.57 -8.41 -21.34
C ARG A 309 22.07 -7.27 -22.23
N ALA A 310 21.16 -6.46 -22.76
CA ALA A 310 21.48 -5.30 -23.57
C ALA A 310 22.25 -4.25 -22.74
N ILE A 311 21.80 -4.00 -21.50
CA ILE A 311 22.50 -3.13 -20.54
C ILE A 311 23.92 -3.66 -20.26
N GLU A 312 24.03 -4.94 -19.92
CA GLU A 312 25.32 -5.57 -19.54
C GLU A 312 26.35 -5.60 -20.68
N LYS A 313 25.91 -5.78 -21.94
CA LYS A 313 26.83 -6.01 -23.08
C LYS A 313 27.03 -4.82 -24.00
N GLY A 314 26.05 -3.93 -24.13
CA GLY A 314 26.10 -2.83 -25.11
C GLY A 314 25.56 -1.50 -24.59
N GLY A 315 25.33 -1.41 -23.27
CA GLY A 315 24.95 -0.18 -22.59
C GLY A 315 23.69 0.48 -23.15
N ALA A 316 23.67 1.82 -23.12
CA ALA A 316 22.52 2.62 -23.54
C ALA A 316 22.11 2.39 -25.00
N SER A 317 23.08 2.23 -25.92
CA SER A 317 22.78 2.04 -27.35
C SER A 317 22.13 0.68 -27.63
N ALA A 318 22.60 -0.41 -27.03
CA ALA A 318 21.95 -1.71 -27.19
C ALA A 318 20.58 -1.75 -26.53
N LEU A 319 20.41 -1.10 -25.37
CA LEU A 319 19.12 -1.00 -24.71
C LEU A 319 18.11 -0.24 -25.57
N LEU A 320 18.53 0.84 -26.24
CA LEU A 320 17.65 1.61 -27.14
C LEU A 320 17.18 0.78 -28.34
N ILE A 321 18.02 -0.10 -28.89
CA ILE A 321 17.63 -1.01 -29.98
C ILE A 321 16.53 -1.96 -29.50
N GLU A 322 16.72 -2.63 -28.37
CA GLU A 322 15.69 -3.53 -27.82
C GLU A 322 14.41 -2.76 -27.45
N HIS A 323 14.55 -1.52 -26.97
CA HIS A 323 13.44 -0.62 -26.68
C HIS A 323 12.59 -0.37 -27.94
N ASP A 324 13.21 0.03 -29.04
CA ASP A 324 12.51 0.36 -30.28
C ASP A 324 11.86 -0.89 -30.91
N VAL A 325 12.49 -2.06 -30.76
CA VAL A 325 11.89 -3.35 -31.17
C VAL A 325 10.61 -3.64 -30.38
N LEU A 326 10.60 -3.36 -29.07
CA LEU A 326 9.49 -3.72 -28.21
C LEU A 326 8.35 -2.70 -28.24
N PHE A 327 8.67 -1.43 -28.10
CA PHE A 327 7.71 -0.33 -27.96
C PHE A 327 7.43 0.41 -29.26
N GLY A 328 8.32 0.28 -30.25
CA GLY A 328 8.18 0.90 -31.55
C GLY A 328 9.08 2.11 -31.74
N SER A 329 9.13 2.58 -32.99
CA SER A 329 9.89 3.74 -33.42
C SER A 329 9.01 4.62 -34.34
N ALA A 330 9.56 5.73 -34.80
CA ALA A 330 8.88 6.62 -35.73
C ALA A 330 8.47 5.93 -37.06
N GLY A 331 9.15 4.85 -37.45
CA GLY A 331 8.90 4.15 -38.71
C GLY A 331 8.11 2.84 -38.59
N ALA A 332 7.95 2.28 -37.38
CA ALA A 332 7.32 0.98 -37.19
C ALA A 332 6.70 0.83 -35.80
N ALA A 333 5.55 0.15 -35.71
CA ALA A 333 4.95 -0.25 -34.44
C ALA A 333 5.81 -1.32 -33.75
N GLY A 334 5.93 -1.22 -32.42
CA GLY A 334 6.65 -2.21 -31.63
C GLY A 334 5.91 -3.54 -31.50
N LYS A 335 6.63 -4.58 -31.07
CA LYS A 335 6.06 -5.90 -30.78
C LYS A 335 4.90 -5.85 -29.78
N LEU A 336 5.00 -5.04 -28.73
CA LEU A 336 3.98 -4.97 -27.69
C LEU A 336 2.69 -4.31 -28.21
N PRO A 337 2.70 -3.09 -28.79
CA PRO A 337 1.52 -2.52 -29.45
C PRO A 337 0.89 -3.43 -30.51
N ALA A 338 1.71 -4.11 -31.31
CA ALA A 338 1.23 -5.04 -32.34
C ALA A 338 0.54 -6.28 -31.74
N ALA A 339 1.11 -6.87 -30.67
CA ALA A 339 0.59 -8.09 -30.06
C ALA A 339 -0.80 -7.91 -29.43
N ILE A 340 -1.05 -6.76 -28.80
CA ILE A 340 -2.33 -6.49 -28.11
C ILE A 340 -3.24 -5.49 -28.84
N GLY A 341 -2.76 -4.90 -29.95
CA GLY A 341 -3.57 -4.09 -30.86
C GLY A 341 -3.97 -2.73 -30.30
N PHE A 342 -2.99 -1.90 -29.90
CA PHE A 342 -3.18 -0.49 -29.55
C PHE A 342 -2.18 0.43 -30.26
N ASP A 343 -2.46 1.73 -30.21
CA ASP A 343 -1.52 2.81 -30.55
C ASP A 343 -1.35 3.78 -29.37
N TYR A 344 -0.25 4.55 -29.37
CA TYR A 344 0.05 5.49 -28.29
C TYR A 344 -0.83 6.74 -28.33
N GLY A 345 -1.64 6.90 -29.36
CA GLY A 345 -2.54 8.03 -29.57
C GLY A 345 -2.70 8.30 -31.06
N LYS A 346 -3.27 9.47 -31.38
CA LYS A 346 -3.43 9.95 -32.75
C LYS A 346 -2.68 11.25 -32.95
N ASN A 347 -2.05 11.41 -34.10
CA ASN A 347 -1.54 12.69 -34.57
C ASN A 347 -2.71 13.62 -34.93
N ALA A 348 -2.41 14.90 -35.14
CA ALA A 348 -3.42 15.90 -35.52
C ALA A 348 -4.13 15.58 -36.85
N ASP A 349 -3.48 14.81 -37.73
CA ASP A 349 -4.04 14.32 -39.00
C ASP A 349 -4.86 13.02 -38.86
N GLY A 350 -5.03 12.51 -37.64
CA GLY A 350 -5.75 11.27 -37.34
C GLY A 350 -4.93 9.99 -37.53
N SER A 351 -3.67 10.08 -37.97
CA SER A 351 -2.78 8.91 -38.08
C SER A 351 -2.39 8.36 -36.71
N ALA A 352 -2.14 7.05 -36.62
CA ALA A 352 -1.77 6.40 -35.36
C ALA A 352 -0.33 6.75 -34.94
N ILE A 353 -0.13 7.05 -33.66
CA ILE A 353 1.20 7.21 -33.06
C ILE A 353 1.75 5.83 -32.72
N THR A 354 2.82 5.42 -33.42
CA THR A 354 3.44 4.08 -33.31
C THR A 354 4.57 4.00 -32.30
N VAL A 355 4.97 5.13 -31.71
CA VAL A 355 6.08 5.27 -30.77
C VAL A 355 5.56 5.81 -29.43
N PRO A 356 6.08 5.35 -28.28
CA PRO A 356 5.75 5.94 -26.99
C PRO A 356 6.14 7.44 -26.91
N PRO A 357 5.58 8.19 -25.94
CA PRO A 357 6.04 9.54 -25.64
C PRO A 357 7.56 9.59 -25.47
N VAL A 358 8.18 10.59 -26.09
CA VAL A 358 9.63 10.77 -26.07
C VAL A 358 10.02 11.68 -24.91
N LEU A 359 10.94 11.21 -24.06
CA LEU A 359 11.52 12.00 -22.99
C LEU A 359 12.46 13.06 -23.57
N SER A 360 12.29 14.32 -23.19
CA SER A 360 13.20 15.40 -23.57
C SER A 360 14.57 15.22 -22.91
N LYS A 361 15.64 15.73 -23.54
CA LYS A 361 16.95 15.75 -22.89
C LYS A 361 16.85 16.53 -21.58
N PRO A 362 17.49 16.05 -20.50
CA PRO A 362 17.44 16.76 -19.23
C PRO A 362 18.09 18.13 -19.39
N ILE A 363 17.49 19.16 -18.80
CA ILE A 363 18.12 20.49 -18.72
C ILE A 363 19.31 20.34 -17.78
N ALA A 364 20.53 20.59 -18.27
CA ALA A 364 21.71 20.57 -17.43
C ALA A 364 21.51 21.49 -16.22
N ALA A 365 21.71 20.96 -15.01
CA ALA A 365 21.75 21.78 -13.81
C ALA A 365 22.85 22.84 -13.99
N LYS A 366 22.45 24.12 -13.97
CA LYS A 366 23.38 25.25 -14.06
C LYS A 366 24.25 25.35 -12.81
#